data_AF-A0AAW4ZWT9-F1
#
_entry.id   AF-A0AAW4ZWT9-F1
#
_cell.length_a   1.000
_cell.length_b   1.000
_cell.length_c   1.000
_cell.angle_alpha   90.00
_cell.angle_beta   90.00
_cell.angle_gamma   90.00
#
_symmetry.space_group_name_H-M   'P 1'
#
loop_
_entity.id
_entity.type
_entity.pdbx_description
1 polymer ?
#
loop_
_entity_poly.entity_id
_entity_poly.type
_entity_poly.pdbx_seq_one_letter_code
_entity_poly.pdbx_strand_id
1 'polypeptide(L)'
;MRIVPSLILSSLLLSSLPVKASDADCSIWLCLPMGFPSGCSEAKSAFKHRIKKLKPPLPNFLSCLATDVQVPAGTPVSTMEAKYGVAAIMSYSKQCTKYEYDNQGQQHCVEYGLLPDRIIKNTPCIIRRVHGEIVQWTPKHCISTTNWVDTYMDGNKYGETFYYSK
;
A
#
# COMPACT_ATOMS: atom_id res chain seq x y z
N MET A 1 32.94 30.29 56.48
CA MET A 1 32.00 29.17 56.22
C MET A 1 31.00 29.64 55.17
N ARG A 2 31.12 29.20 53.91
CA ARG A 2 30.18 29.52 52.83
C ARG A 2 29.76 28.19 52.18
N ILE A 3 28.48 27.88 52.25
CA ILE A 3 27.86 26.67 51.70
C ILE A 3 27.26 27.05 50.35
N VAL A 4 27.64 26.33 49.30
CA VAL A 4 27.09 26.48 47.94
C VAL A 4 26.01 25.41 47.75
N PRO A 5 24.76 25.75 47.39
CA PRO A 5 23.73 24.74 47.16
C PRO A 5 23.85 24.22 45.72
N SER A 6 24.03 22.91 45.60
CA SER A 6 24.08 22.20 44.32
C SER A 6 22.65 21.95 43.83
N LEU A 7 22.25 22.61 42.73
CA LEU A 7 20.99 22.38 42.05
C LEU A 7 21.10 21.12 41.19
N ILE A 8 20.53 20.02 41.67
CA ILE A 8 20.41 18.77 40.91
C ILE A 8 19.23 18.93 39.95
N LEU A 9 19.54 19.17 38.67
CA LEU A 9 18.58 19.20 37.57
C LEU A 9 18.18 17.76 37.23
N SER A 10 17.03 17.31 37.74
CA SER A 10 16.49 15.98 37.47
C SER A 10 15.83 15.95 36.08
N SER A 11 16.52 15.37 35.10
CA SER A 11 16.00 15.15 33.75
C SER A 11 14.92 14.05 33.78
N LEU A 12 13.65 14.42 33.66
CA LEU A 12 12.57 13.47 33.40
C LEU A 12 12.76 12.84 32.01
N LEU A 13 13.18 11.58 31.98
CA LEU A 13 13.10 10.72 30.81
C LEU A 13 11.61 10.36 30.60
N LEU A 14 10.94 11.03 29.65
CA LEU A 14 9.66 10.56 29.11
C LEU A 14 9.92 9.27 28.31
N SER A 15 9.82 8.11 28.97
CA SER A 15 9.74 6.82 28.29
C SER A 15 8.41 6.74 27.55
N SER A 16 8.43 6.81 26.22
CA SER A 16 7.26 6.50 25.39
C SER A 16 6.98 5.00 25.49
N LEU A 17 5.93 4.64 26.23
CA LEU A 17 5.42 3.26 26.23
C LEU A 17 4.99 2.86 24.81
N PRO A 18 5.27 1.61 24.38
CA PRO A 18 4.79 1.13 23.09
C PRO A 18 3.26 1.14 23.07
N VAL A 19 2.68 1.90 22.15
CA VAL A 19 1.22 1.90 21.93
C VAL A 19 0.82 0.53 21.39
N LYS A 20 0.15 -0.27 22.21
CA LYS A 20 -0.49 -1.53 21.79
C LYS A 20 -1.50 -1.21 20.69
N ALA A 21 -1.42 -1.89 19.56
CA ALA A 21 -2.44 -1.77 18.52
C ALA A 21 -3.76 -2.39 19.02
N SER A 22 -4.89 -1.87 18.56
CA SER A 22 -6.19 -2.48 18.89
C SER A 22 -6.32 -3.82 18.19
N ASP A 23 -7.16 -4.71 18.73
CA ASP A 23 -7.41 -6.03 18.12
C ASP A 23 -7.88 -5.88 16.67
N ALA A 24 -8.75 -4.91 16.39
CA ALA A 24 -9.20 -4.59 15.03
C ALA A 24 -8.08 -4.11 14.09
N ASP A 25 -7.12 -3.32 14.60
CA ASP A 25 -5.92 -2.91 13.84
C ASP A 25 -5.04 -4.14 13.53
N CYS A 26 -4.91 -5.05 14.49
CA CYS A 26 -4.09 -6.25 14.33
C CYS A 26 -4.73 -7.29 13.40
N SER A 27 -6.06 -7.40 13.39
CA SER A 27 -6.78 -8.25 12.44
C SER A 27 -6.60 -7.83 10.98
N ILE A 28 -6.11 -6.61 10.70
CA ILE A 28 -5.74 -6.20 9.33
C ILE A 28 -4.72 -7.17 8.72
N TRP A 29 -3.75 -7.65 9.51
CA TRP A 29 -2.72 -8.60 9.04
C TRP A 29 -3.29 -9.92 8.53
N LEU A 30 -4.43 -10.36 9.08
CA LEU A 30 -5.11 -11.60 8.68
C LEU A 30 -6.07 -11.37 7.51
N CYS A 31 -6.75 -10.23 7.50
CA CYS A 31 -7.84 -9.95 6.57
C CYS A 31 -7.39 -9.32 5.24
N LEU A 32 -6.35 -8.48 5.27
CA LEU A 32 -5.86 -7.76 4.10
C LEU A 32 -5.34 -8.68 2.97
N PRO A 33 -4.57 -9.75 3.24
CA PRO A 33 -4.04 -10.66 2.21
C PRO A 33 -5.14 -11.32 1.35
N MET A 34 -6.37 -11.37 1.88
CA MET A 34 -7.56 -11.95 1.24
C MET A 34 -8.55 -10.89 0.73
N GLY A 35 -8.19 -9.60 0.79
CA GLY A 35 -9.05 -8.51 0.33
C GLY A 35 -10.24 -8.17 1.24
N PHE A 36 -10.16 -8.50 2.54
CA PHE A 36 -11.24 -8.33 3.52
C PHE A 36 -12.52 -9.11 3.17
N PRO A 37 -12.50 -10.45 3.23
CA PRO A 37 -13.67 -11.28 2.99
C PRO A 37 -14.77 -11.06 4.05
N SER A 38 -15.90 -11.77 3.93
CA SER A 38 -16.94 -11.78 4.96
C SER A 38 -16.34 -12.10 6.34
N GLY A 39 -16.73 -11.33 7.37
CA GLY A 39 -16.16 -11.44 8.73
C GLY A 39 -15.01 -10.47 9.02
N CYS A 40 -14.45 -9.81 8.01
CA CYS A 40 -13.35 -8.84 8.17
C CYS A 40 -13.80 -7.36 8.17
N SER A 41 -15.06 -7.08 8.52
CA SER A 41 -15.65 -5.74 8.43
C SER A 41 -15.00 -4.74 9.41
N GLU A 42 -14.67 -5.18 10.61
CA GLU A 42 -13.96 -4.37 11.62
C GLU A 42 -12.53 -4.05 11.18
N ALA A 43 -11.79 -5.06 10.72
CA ALA A 43 -10.44 -4.89 10.17
C ALA A 43 -10.44 -3.93 8.96
N LYS A 44 -11.42 -4.04 8.06
CA LYS A 44 -11.57 -3.12 6.92
C LYS A 44 -11.84 -1.69 7.38
N SER A 45 -12.62 -1.52 8.44
CA SER A 45 -12.93 -0.21 9.02
C SER A 45 -11.71 0.39 9.71
N ALA A 46 -10.95 -0.41 10.46
CA ALA A 46 -9.67 -0.05 11.06
C ALA A 46 -8.64 0.38 10.00
N PHE A 47 -8.49 -0.41 8.93
CA PHE A 47 -7.66 -0.07 7.78
C PHE A 47 -8.03 1.31 7.20
N LYS A 48 -9.31 1.51 6.85
CA LYS A 48 -9.79 2.80 6.32
C LYS A 48 -9.53 3.94 7.30
N HIS A 49 -9.72 3.71 8.59
CA HIS A 49 -9.46 4.71 9.62
C HIS A 49 -7.98 5.12 9.63
N ARG A 50 -7.05 4.16 9.55
CA ARG A 50 -5.61 4.43 9.48
C ARG A 50 -5.25 5.27 8.25
N ILE A 51 -5.77 4.91 7.08
CA ILE A 51 -5.57 5.66 5.83
C ILE A 51 -6.09 7.10 5.96
N LYS A 52 -7.31 7.28 6.47
CA LYS A 52 -7.91 8.60 6.72
C LYS A 52 -7.10 9.44 7.71
N LYS A 53 -6.38 8.81 8.64
CA LYS A 53 -5.49 9.44 9.61
C LYS A 53 -4.04 9.56 9.11
N LEU A 54 -3.77 9.30 7.83
CA LEU A 54 -2.44 9.32 7.23
C LEU A 54 -1.42 8.43 7.97
N LYS A 55 -1.91 7.36 8.59
CA LYS A 55 -1.08 6.32 9.22
C LYS A 55 -0.71 5.25 8.18
N PRO A 56 0.37 4.47 8.43
CA PRO A 56 0.66 3.30 7.62
C PRO A 56 -0.54 2.34 7.53
N PRO A 57 -0.77 1.67 6.38
CA PRO A 57 -1.96 0.85 6.15
C PRO A 57 -2.14 -0.30 7.15
N LEU A 58 -1.02 -0.85 7.65
CA LEU A 58 -1.00 -1.82 8.74
C LEU A 58 -0.30 -1.23 9.96
N PRO A 59 -0.66 -1.66 11.19
CA PRO A 59 0.15 -1.39 12.37
C PRO A 59 1.50 -2.10 12.27
N ASN A 60 2.45 -1.68 13.11
CA ASN A 60 3.67 -2.45 13.30
C ASN A 60 3.31 -3.85 13.82
N PHE A 61 3.80 -4.91 13.17
CA PHE A 61 3.42 -6.27 13.52
C PHE A 61 3.78 -6.65 14.97
N LEU A 62 4.90 -6.18 15.50
CA LEU A 62 5.32 -6.45 16.88
C LEU A 62 4.33 -5.90 17.91
N SER A 63 3.60 -4.83 17.59
CA SER A 63 2.54 -4.28 18.46
C SER A 63 1.29 -5.16 18.52
N CYS A 64 1.19 -6.15 17.64
CA CYS A 64 0.10 -7.13 17.54
C CYS A 64 0.48 -8.49 18.10
N LEU A 65 1.75 -8.71 18.43
CA LEU A 65 2.17 -9.87 19.18
C LEU A 65 1.72 -9.68 20.62
N ALA A 66 0.90 -10.59 21.12
CA ALA A 66 0.58 -10.63 22.53
C ALA A 66 1.87 -10.93 23.31
N THR A 67 2.34 -9.96 24.09
CA THR A 67 3.51 -10.07 24.98
C THR A 67 3.38 -11.13 26.06
N ASP A 68 2.17 -11.67 26.27
CA ASP A 68 1.85 -12.65 27.32
C ASP A 68 1.71 -14.09 26.80
N VAL A 69 1.92 -14.34 25.51
CA VAL A 69 1.99 -15.71 25.02
C VAL A 69 3.34 -16.27 25.45
N GLN A 70 3.33 -17.16 26.45
CA GLN A 70 4.45 -18.04 26.76
C GLN A 70 4.66 -18.98 25.57
N VAL A 71 5.24 -18.44 24.50
CA VAL A 71 5.69 -19.20 23.36
C VAL A 71 6.81 -20.10 23.87
N PRO A 72 6.68 -21.44 23.78
CA PRO A 72 7.77 -22.33 24.17
C PRO A 72 9.07 -21.89 23.48
N ALA A 73 10.16 -21.84 24.26
CA ALA A 73 11.46 -21.46 23.73
C ALA A 73 11.81 -22.37 22.53
N GLY A 74 12.12 -21.75 21.40
CA GLY A 74 12.37 -22.46 20.14
C GLY A 74 11.20 -22.51 19.15
N THR A 75 10.03 -21.93 19.48
CA THR A 75 8.96 -21.80 18.48
C THR A 75 9.33 -20.69 17.48
N PRO A 76 9.38 -20.98 16.17
CA PRO A 76 9.67 -19.97 15.17
C PRO A 76 8.51 -18.95 15.12
N VAL A 77 8.81 -17.68 15.40
CA VAL A 77 7.88 -16.58 15.20
C VAL A 77 8.06 -16.07 13.78
N SER A 78 7.02 -16.18 12.96
CA SER A 78 7.06 -15.65 11.60
C SER A 78 7.23 -14.14 11.61
N THR A 79 8.10 -13.66 10.72
CA THR A 79 8.32 -12.22 10.51
C THR A 79 7.32 -11.71 9.49
N MET A 80 6.48 -10.76 9.89
CA MET A 80 5.49 -10.14 9.00
C MET A 80 5.92 -8.73 8.60
N GLU A 81 5.87 -8.42 7.30
CA GLU A 81 6.21 -7.12 6.73
C GLU A 81 5.11 -6.67 5.74
N ALA A 82 4.87 -5.36 5.67
CA ALA A 82 3.95 -4.78 4.70
C ALA A 82 4.66 -3.70 3.89
N LYS A 83 4.59 -3.80 2.56
CA LYS A 83 5.07 -2.78 1.62
C LYS A 83 3.86 -2.11 0.99
N TYR A 84 3.92 -0.80 0.82
CA TYR A 84 2.80 -0.04 0.27
C TYR A 84 3.29 1.19 -0.48
N GLY A 85 2.44 1.68 -1.37
CA GLY A 85 2.76 2.86 -2.17
C GLY A 85 1.64 3.22 -3.12
N VAL A 86 1.98 4.02 -4.12
CA VAL A 86 1.07 4.39 -5.21
C VAL A 86 1.35 3.54 -6.46
N ALA A 87 0.35 3.43 -7.33
CA ALA A 87 0.46 2.77 -8.62
C ALA A 87 -0.37 3.49 -9.69
N ALA A 88 0.09 3.42 -10.92
CA ALA A 88 -0.60 3.95 -12.08
C ALA A 88 -1.49 2.86 -12.67
N ILE A 89 -2.76 3.18 -12.86
CA ILE A 89 -3.69 2.34 -13.61
C ILE A 89 -3.57 2.76 -15.08
N MET A 90 -3.17 1.80 -15.91
CA MET A 90 -3.02 1.97 -17.35
C MET A 90 -4.25 1.41 -18.04
N SER A 91 -4.86 2.19 -18.92
CA SER A 91 -5.89 1.66 -19.81
C SER A 91 -5.33 1.60 -21.22
N TYR A 92 -5.29 0.40 -21.77
CA TYR A 92 -4.83 0.16 -23.14
C TYR A 92 -5.99 -0.25 -24.03
N SER A 93 -7.18 0.30 -23.75
CA SER A 93 -8.41 -0.03 -24.44
C SER A 93 -8.29 0.31 -25.93
N LYS A 94 -8.12 -0.76 -26.73
CA LYS A 94 -8.11 -0.81 -28.19
C LYS A 94 -6.76 -0.44 -28.84
N GLN A 95 -5.87 -1.42 -28.91
CA GLN A 95 -4.67 -1.36 -29.76
C GLN A 95 -4.89 -2.17 -31.02
N CYS A 96 -4.34 -1.70 -32.14
CA CYS A 96 -4.36 -2.49 -33.36
C CYS A 96 -3.50 -3.75 -33.17
N THR A 97 -4.10 -4.93 -33.28
CA THR A 97 -3.39 -6.21 -33.20
C THR A 97 -3.00 -6.72 -34.58
N LYS A 98 -3.67 -6.26 -35.63
CA LYS A 98 -3.38 -6.65 -37.02
C LYS A 98 -3.58 -5.50 -37.99
N TYR A 99 -2.58 -5.29 -38.84
CA TYR A 99 -2.62 -4.33 -39.94
C TYR A 99 -2.67 -5.07 -41.28
N GLU A 100 -3.37 -4.49 -42.24
CA GLU A 100 -3.35 -4.91 -43.65
C GLU A 100 -3.04 -3.70 -44.53
N TYR A 101 -2.62 -3.96 -45.76
CA TYR A 101 -2.35 -2.94 -46.78
C TYR A 101 -3.47 -2.97 -47.79
N ASP A 102 -3.97 -1.79 -48.16
CA ASP A 102 -4.91 -1.71 -49.29
C ASP A 102 -4.18 -1.83 -50.64
N ASN A 103 -4.95 -1.80 -51.73
CA ASN A 103 -4.42 -1.87 -53.09
C ASN A 103 -3.56 -0.65 -53.48
N GLN A 104 -3.54 0.40 -52.66
CA GLN A 104 -2.74 1.61 -52.82
C GLN A 104 -1.48 1.59 -51.93
N GLY A 105 -1.27 0.50 -51.17
CA GLY A 105 -0.14 0.34 -50.26
C GLY A 105 -0.30 1.07 -48.92
N GLN A 106 -1.50 1.58 -48.60
CA GLN A 106 -1.75 2.26 -47.33
C GLN A 106 -2.08 1.22 -46.23
N GLN A 107 -1.34 1.31 -45.12
CA GLN A 107 -1.54 0.48 -43.95
C GLN A 107 -2.79 0.91 -43.18
N HIS A 108 -3.71 -0.02 -42.92
CA HIS A 108 -4.89 0.20 -42.09
C HIS A 108 -5.05 -0.90 -41.05
N CYS A 109 -5.66 -0.54 -39.92
CA CYS A 109 -5.91 -1.50 -38.85
C CYS A 109 -7.17 -2.32 -39.17
N VAL A 110 -7.03 -3.64 -39.22
CA VAL A 110 -8.14 -4.56 -39.51
C VAL A 110 -8.63 -5.30 -38.28
N GLU A 111 -7.84 -5.34 -37.22
CA GLU A 111 -8.19 -6.02 -35.98
C GLU A 111 -7.73 -5.22 -34.78
N TYR A 112 -8.63 -5.07 -33.83
CA TYR A 112 -8.34 -4.42 -32.56
C TYR A 112 -8.39 -5.41 -31.42
N GLY A 113 -7.33 -5.47 -30.64
CA GLY A 113 -7.27 -6.19 -29.38
C GLY A 113 -7.47 -5.27 -28.19
N LEU A 114 -8.09 -5.81 -27.14
CA LEU A 114 -8.07 -5.20 -25.82
C LEU A 114 -6.78 -5.66 -25.13
N LEU A 115 -5.81 -4.76 -24.98
CA LEU A 115 -4.71 -5.04 -24.07
C LEU A 115 -5.24 -4.99 -22.64
N PRO A 116 -4.83 -5.92 -21.76
CA PRO A 116 -5.31 -5.94 -20.40
C PRO A 116 -4.85 -4.67 -19.68
N ASP A 117 -5.75 -4.11 -18.86
CA ASP A 117 -5.40 -3.02 -17.97
C ASP A 117 -4.21 -3.45 -17.09
N ARG A 118 -3.19 -2.60 -17.03
CA ARG A 118 -1.96 -2.87 -16.27
C ARG A 118 -1.90 -1.94 -15.08
N ILE A 119 -1.43 -2.46 -13.95
CA ILE A 119 -1.09 -1.64 -12.79
C ILE A 119 0.43 -1.59 -12.62
N ILE A 120 1.00 -0.39 -12.66
CA ILE A 120 2.45 -0.17 -12.49
C ILE A 120 2.69 0.35 -11.07
N LYS A 121 3.23 -0.50 -10.19
CA LYS A 121 3.57 -0.13 -8.81
C LYS A 121 4.70 0.90 -8.76
N ASN A 122 4.71 1.70 -7.69
CA ASN A 122 5.69 2.75 -7.39
C ASN A 122 5.73 3.90 -8.41
N THR A 123 4.67 4.05 -9.19
CA THR A 123 4.57 5.07 -10.23
C THR A 123 3.22 5.75 -10.13
N PRO A 124 3.12 7.07 -9.88
CA PRO A 124 1.86 7.78 -9.98
C PRO A 124 1.49 8.08 -11.43
N CYS A 125 0.20 8.27 -11.70
CA CYS A 125 -0.28 8.85 -12.95
C CYS A 125 -0.30 10.37 -12.84
N ILE A 126 0.54 11.04 -13.63
CA ILE A 126 0.76 12.48 -13.63
C ILE A 126 0.12 13.08 -14.89
N ILE A 127 -0.66 14.15 -14.69
CA ILE A 127 -1.30 14.90 -15.78
C ILE A 127 -0.61 16.25 -15.91
N ARG A 128 -0.05 16.54 -17.07
CA ARG A 128 0.44 17.89 -17.41
C ARG A 128 -0.66 18.64 -18.15
N ARG A 129 -0.99 19.83 -17.65
CA ARG A 129 -1.96 20.74 -18.28
C ARG A 129 -1.29 22.03 -18.74
N VAL A 130 -1.68 22.54 -19.90
CA VAL A 130 -1.25 23.83 -20.46
C VAL A 130 -2.51 24.56 -20.92
N HIS A 131 -2.72 25.79 -20.45
CA HIS A 131 -3.95 26.56 -20.69
C HIS A 131 -5.26 25.79 -20.39
N GLY A 132 -5.23 24.91 -19.38
CA GLY A 132 -6.39 24.09 -19.00
C GLY A 132 -6.54 22.78 -19.79
N GLU A 133 -5.84 22.64 -20.93
CA GLU A 133 -5.87 21.44 -21.75
C GLU A 133 -4.87 20.40 -21.26
N ILE A 134 -5.28 19.12 -21.29
CA ILE A 134 -4.39 18.01 -20.95
C ILE A 134 -3.47 17.73 -22.14
N VAL A 135 -2.19 18.02 -21.98
CA VAL A 135 -1.19 17.83 -23.04
C VAL A 135 -0.43 16.52 -22.90
N GLN A 136 -0.36 15.96 -21.68
CA GLN A 136 0.40 14.73 -21.44
C GLN A 136 -0.08 13.97 -20.21
N TRP A 137 -0.11 12.65 -20.34
CA TRP A 137 -0.24 11.68 -19.25
C TRP A 137 1.10 10.97 -19.07
N THR A 138 1.55 10.80 -17.84
CA THR A 138 2.79 10.09 -17.51
C THR A 138 2.53 9.11 -16.37
N PRO A 139 2.67 7.79 -16.58
CA PRO A 139 3.03 7.11 -17.83
C PRO A 139 1.99 7.30 -18.95
N LYS A 140 2.43 7.15 -20.21
CA LYS A 140 1.53 7.28 -21.37
C LYS A 140 0.40 6.25 -21.27
N HIS A 141 -0.85 6.69 -21.44
CA HIS A 141 -2.07 5.87 -21.27
C HIS A 141 -2.44 5.55 -19.82
N CYS A 142 -1.83 6.21 -18.82
CA CYS A 142 -2.34 6.13 -17.47
C CYS A 142 -3.67 6.88 -17.38
N ILE A 143 -4.64 6.31 -16.67
CA ILE A 143 -5.98 6.89 -16.50
C ILE A 143 -6.22 7.39 -15.07
N SER A 144 -5.55 6.79 -14.08
CA SER A 144 -5.68 7.18 -12.69
C SER A 144 -4.52 6.66 -11.82
N THR A 145 -4.44 7.19 -10.60
CA THR A 145 -3.53 6.71 -9.55
C THR A 145 -4.33 5.97 -8.49
N THR A 146 -3.85 4.79 -8.08
CA THR A 146 -4.37 4.03 -6.94
C THR A 146 -3.27 3.81 -5.90
N ASN A 147 -3.63 3.39 -4.70
CA ASN A 147 -2.68 2.92 -3.70
C ASN A 147 -2.68 1.40 -3.68
N TRP A 148 -1.59 0.81 -3.21
CA TRP A 148 -1.46 -0.64 -3.07
C TRP A 148 -0.79 -1.00 -1.76
N VAL A 149 -1.06 -2.21 -1.28
CA VAL A 149 -0.36 -2.86 -0.17
C VAL A 149 -0.07 -4.31 -0.55
N ASP A 150 1.16 -4.74 -0.31
CA ASP A 150 1.55 -6.16 -0.27
C ASP A 150 1.93 -6.53 1.16
N THR A 151 1.56 -7.74 1.55
CA THR A 151 1.95 -8.37 2.81
C THR A 151 2.96 -9.48 2.53
N TYR A 152 3.89 -9.67 3.46
CA TYR A 152 4.93 -10.67 3.41
C TYR A 152 5.00 -11.42 4.74
N MET A 153 5.21 -12.72 4.67
CA MET A 153 5.45 -13.61 5.79
C MET A 153 6.77 -14.34 5.52
N ASP A 154 7.73 -14.18 6.42
CA ASP A 154 9.06 -14.78 6.32
C ASP A 154 9.76 -14.45 4.99
N GLY A 155 9.63 -13.19 4.55
CA GLY A 155 10.19 -12.67 3.30
C GLY A 155 9.43 -13.06 2.03
N ASN A 156 8.47 -13.98 2.11
CA ASN A 156 7.66 -14.42 0.97
C ASN A 156 6.34 -13.64 0.91
N LYS A 157 5.85 -13.38 -0.31
CA LYS A 157 4.57 -12.69 -0.48
C LYS A 157 3.45 -13.53 0.12
N TYR A 158 2.67 -12.91 1.00
CA TYR A 158 1.55 -13.54 1.69
C TYR A 158 0.25 -12.91 1.18
N GLY A 159 -0.52 -13.69 0.39
CA GLY A 159 -1.77 -13.27 -0.23
C GLY A 159 -1.64 -12.31 -1.41
N GLU A 160 -2.76 -11.70 -1.78
CA GLU A 160 -2.87 -10.84 -2.95
C GLU A 160 -2.45 -9.39 -2.68
N THR A 161 -2.12 -8.65 -3.75
CA THR A 161 -1.95 -7.19 -3.63
C THR A 161 -3.32 -6.57 -3.36
N PHE A 162 -3.46 -5.79 -2.29
CA PHE A 162 -4.69 -5.04 -2.05
C PHE A 162 -4.57 -3.62 -2.63
N TYR A 163 -5.47 -3.25 -3.54
CA TYR A 163 -5.53 -1.91 -4.14
C TYR A 163 -6.65 -1.08 -3.51
N TYR A 164 -6.40 0.20 -3.25
CA TYR A 164 -7.35 1.08 -2.55
C TYR A 164 -7.16 2.57 -2.88
N SER A 165 -8.22 3.34 -2.69
CA SER A 165 -8.21 4.80 -2.74
C SER A 165 -8.12 5.39 -1.33
N LYS A 166 -7.55 6.60 -1.21
CA LYS A 166 -7.49 7.35 0.05
C LYS A 166 -8.84 7.90 0.45
#